data_AF-A0A2E0T2W8-F1
#
_entry.id   AF-A0A2E0T2W8-F1
#
_cell.length_a   1.000
_cell.length_b   1.000
_cell.length_c   1.000
_cell.angle_alpha   90.00
_cell.angle_beta   90.00
_cell.angle_gamma   90.00
#
_symmetry.space_group_name_H-M   'P 1'
#
loop_
_entity.id
_entity.type
_entity.pdbx_description
1 polymer ?
#
loop_
_entity_poly.entity_id
_entity_poly.type
_entity_poly.pdbx_seq_one_letter_code
_entity_poly.pdbx_strand_id
1 'polypeptide(L)'
;MQVTPSTSVTIGEVDGEVFVHTHHAVREDSETLYGFATIAERRVFESLISAHGVGPALGLAILSVHGPDALRRAVAEDDVAVLCLVPGVGKK
;
A
#
# COMPACT_ATOMS: atom_id res chain seq x y z
N MET A 1 5.14 0.08 -13.51
CA MET A 1 4.09 -0.29 -12.54
C MET A 1 4.76 -0.84 -11.31
N GLN A 2 4.34 -0.42 -10.11
CA GLN A 2 4.83 -0.96 -8.84
C GLN A 2 3.70 -1.71 -8.13
N VAL A 3 4.04 -2.79 -7.44
CA VAL A 3 3.09 -3.61 -6.67
C VAL A 3 3.69 -3.97 -5.33
N THR A 4 2.86 -4.32 -4.35
CA THR A 4 3.34 -4.91 -3.10
C THR A 4 3.89 -6.33 -3.35
N PRO A 5 4.86 -6.82 -2.56
CA PRO A 5 5.35 -8.19 -2.66
C PRO A 5 4.22 -9.23 -2.53
N SER A 6 3.26 -8.98 -1.64
CA SER A 6 2.08 -9.83 -1.47
C SER A 6 1.25 -9.94 -2.75
N THR A 7 1.00 -8.84 -3.45
CA THR A 7 0.30 -8.87 -4.73
C THR A 7 1.12 -9.62 -5.78
N SER A 8 2.44 -9.40 -5.84
CA SER A 8 3.30 -10.02 -6.86
C SER A 8 3.31 -11.56 -6.83
N VAL A 9 3.14 -12.17 -5.66
CA VAL A 9 3.18 -13.63 -5.51
C VAL A 9 1.82 -14.30 -5.69
N THR A 10 0.71 -13.55 -5.63
CA THR A 10 -0.65 -14.11 -5.71
C THR A 10 -1.38 -13.81 -7.01
N ILE A 11 -0.84 -12.93 -7.84
CA ILE A 11 -1.56 -12.32 -8.97
C ILE A 11 -1.86 -13.27 -10.13
N GLY A 12 -1.06 -14.34 -10.29
CA GLY A 12 -1.22 -15.32 -11.36
C GLY A 12 0.10 -15.90 -11.83
N GLU A 13 0.05 -16.70 -12.88
CA GLU A 13 1.22 -17.28 -13.54
C GLU A 13 1.84 -16.31 -14.54
N VAL A 14 3.12 -16.51 -14.84
CA VAL A 14 3.80 -15.79 -15.93
C VAL A 14 3.07 -16.09 -17.24
N ASP A 15 2.90 -15.06 -18.07
CA ASP A 15 2.15 -15.09 -19.34
C ASP A 15 0.63 -15.34 -19.21
N GLY A 16 0.11 -15.45 -17.98
CA GLY A 16 -1.32 -15.51 -17.70
C GLY A 16 -1.99 -14.12 -17.74
N GLU A 17 -3.26 -14.09 -18.14
CA GLU A 17 -4.08 -12.89 -18.01
C GLU A 17 -4.47 -12.70 -16.53
N VAL A 18 -4.24 -11.49 -16.01
CA VAL A 18 -4.49 -11.15 -14.61
C VAL A 18 -5.26 -9.85 -14.50
N PHE A 19 -6.02 -9.70 -13.42
CA PHE A 19 -6.71 -8.47 -13.09
C PHE A 19 -6.09 -7.82 -11.85
N VAL A 20 -5.91 -6.51 -11.90
CA VAL A 20 -5.38 -5.70 -10.79
C VAL A 20 -6.18 -4.43 -10.60
N HIS A 21 -6.30 -4.03 -9.35
CA HIS A 21 -6.76 -2.69 -9.02
C HIS A 21 -5.58 -1.73 -9.04
N THR A 22 -5.72 -0.57 -9.67
CA THR A 22 -4.61 0.38 -9.82
C THR A 22 -4.93 1.75 -9.25
N HIS A 23 -3.93 2.37 -8.63
CA HIS A 23 -3.87 3.81 -8.39
C HIS A 23 -2.88 4.44 -9.38
N HIS A 24 -3.32 5.47 -10.12
CA HIS A 24 -2.50 6.18 -11.09
C HIS A 24 -2.03 7.50 -10.51
N ALA A 25 -0.74 7.58 -10.21
CA ALA A 25 -0.10 8.79 -9.73
C ALA A 25 0.50 9.55 -10.91
N VAL A 26 -0.01 10.76 -11.16
CA VAL A 26 0.47 11.67 -12.20
C VAL A 26 1.23 12.81 -11.52
N ARG A 27 2.47 13.01 -11.93
CA ARG A 27 3.35 14.13 -11.57
C ARG A 27 3.74 14.87 -12.84
N GLU A 28 4.32 16.06 -12.68
CA GLU A 28 4.71 16.90 -13.81
C GLU A 28 5.71 16.23 -14.76
N ASP A 29 6.60 15.37 -14.23
CA ASP A 29 7.68 14.71 -14.97
C ASP A 29 7.51 13.18 -15.09
N SER A 30 6.46 12.61 -14.48
CA SER A 30 6.35 11.17 -14.34
C SER A 30 4.92 10.69 -14.11
N GLU A 31 4.62 9.51 -14.66
CA GLU A 31 3.40 8.76 -14.39
C GLU A 31 3.76 7.41 -13.79
N THR A 32 3.10 7.03 -12.71
CA THR A 32 3.33 5.74 -12.04
C THR A 32 2.01 5.05 -11.71
N LEU A 33 1.89 3.79 -12.11
CA LEU A 33 0.80 2.90 -11.69
C LEU A 33 1.24 2.08 -10.48
N TYR A 34 0.41 2.10 -9.43
CA TYR A 34 0.51 1.23 -8.26
C TYR A 34 -0.60 0.19 -8.30
N GLY A 35 -0.25 -1.10 -8.32
CA GLY A 35 -1.19 -2.20 -8.44
C GLY A 35 -1.42 -2.96 -7.13
N PHE A 36 -2.65 -3.46 -6.96
CA PHE A 36 -3.13 -4.16 -5.78
C PHE A 36 -4.01 -5.34 -6.18
N ALA A 37 -3.92 -6.44 -5.42
CA ALA A 37 -4.74 -7.63 -5.62
C ALA A 37 -6.21 -7.38 -5.29
N THR A 38 -6.50 -6.46 -4.35
CA THR A 38 -7.87 -6.16 -3.93
C THR A 38 -8.18 -4.66 -3.95
N ILE A 39 -9.48 -4.34 -4.09
CA ILE A 39 -9.98 -2.97 -3.99
C ILE A 39 -9.74 -2.36 -2.60
N ALA A 40 -9.74 -3.20 -1.55
CA ALA A 40 -9.52 -2.77 -0.18
C ALA A 40 -8.09 -2.26 0.03
N GLU A 41 -7.10 -2.99 -0.48
CA GLU A 41 -5.69 -2.54 -0.47
C GLU A 41 -5.52 -1.21 -1.20
N ARG A 42 -6.12 -1.05 -2.39
CA ARG A 42 -6.07 0.22 -3.12
C ARG A 42 -6.64 1.39 -2.31
N ARG A 43 -7.81 1.21 -1.68
CA ARG A 43 -8.45 2.27 -0.88
C ARG A 43 -7.63 2.64 0.35
N VAL A 44 -7.03 1.65 1.01
CA VAL A 44 -6.14 1.89 2.15
C VAL A 44 -4.89 2.64 1.70
N PHE A 45 -4.29 2.23 0.56
CA PHE A 45 -3.15 2.94 -0.01
C PHE A 45 -3.46 4.41 -0.29
N GLU A 46 -4.59 4.70 -0.94
CA GLU A 46 -5.05 6.06 -1.23
C GLU A 46 -5.24 6.89 0.04
N SER A 47 -5.82 6.28 1.07
CA SER A 47 -5.98 6.92 2.38
C SER A 47 -4.63 7.23 3.02
N LEU A 48 -3.69 6.29 2.99
CA LEU A 48 -2.34 6.46 3.52
C LEU A 48 -1.61 7.61 2.84
N ILE A 49 -1.54 7.63 1.50
CA ILE A 49 -0.78 8.66 0.77
C ILE A 49 -1.43 10.06 0.82
N SER A 50 -2.69 10.16 1.27
CA SER A 50 -3.35 11.43 1.54
C SER A 50 -2.88 12.07 2.85
N ALA A 51 -2.30 11.28 3.77
CA ALA A 51 -1.81 11.77 5.04
C ALA A 51 -0.48 12.53 4.85
N HIS A 52 -0.30 13.60 5.63
CA HIS A 52 0.92 14.40 5.57
C HIS A 52 2.16 13.57 5.91
N GLY A 53 3.16 13.60 5.02
CA GLY A 53 4.42 12.89 5.22
C GLY A 53 4.41 11.41 4.78
N VAL A 54 3.28 10.90 4.26
CA VAL A 54 3.20 9.54 3.73
C VAL A 54 3.24 9.58 2.21
N GLY A 55 4.39 9.22 1.65
CA GLY A 55 4.55 9.06 0.20
C GLY A 55 4.16 7.66 -0.29
N PRO A 56 4.05 7.44 -1.61
CA PRO A 56 3.73 6.14 -2.20
C PRO A 56 4.63 4.99 -1.73
N ALA A 57 5.94 5.24 -1.60
CA ALA A 57 6.88 4.23 -1.13
C ALA A 57 6.56 3.78 0.31
N LEU A 58 6.24 4.73 1.20
CA LEU A 58 5.86 4.41 2.58
C LEU A 58 4.49 3.73 2.63
N GLY A 59 3.53 4.17 1.82
CA GLY A 59 2.21 3.52 1.72
C GLY A 59 2.30 2.05 1.30
N LEU A 60 3.14 1.74 0.31
CA LEU A 60 3.41 0.36 -0.10
C LEU A 60 4.11 -0.44 1.02
N ALA A 61 5.08 0.16 1.71
CA ALA A 61 5.78 -0.49 2.82
C ALA A 61 4.81 -0.83 3.96
N ILE A 62 3.93 0.09 4.34
CA ILE A 62 2.90 -0.13 5.36
C ILE A 62 2.00 -1.29 4.96
N LEU A 63 1.48 -1.31 3.73
CA LEU A 63 0.62 -2.40 3.24
C LEU A 63 1.33 -3.75 3.10
N SER A 64 2.65 -3.73 2.92
CA SER A 64 3.46 -4.95 2.86
C SER A 64 3.66 -5.59 4.23
N VAL A 65 3.64 -4.81 5.31
CA VAL A 65 3.76 -5.27 6.70
C VAL A 65 2.39 -5.53 7.32
N HIS A 66 1.42 -4.64 7.04
CA HIS A 66 0.07 -4.70 7.57
C HIS A 66 -0.93 -4.77 6.41
N GLY A 67 -1.57 -5.92 6.25
CA GLY A 67 -2.73 -6.02 5.38
C GLY A 67 -3.85 -5.04 5.80
N PRO A 68 -4.84 -4.78 4.93
CA PRO A 68 -5.87 -3.76 5.14
C PRO A 68 -6.58 -3.84 6.51
N ASP A 69 -6.98 -5.03 6.93
CA ASP A 69 -7.69 -5.23 8.19
C ASP A 69 -6.81 -5.09 9.43
N ALA A 70 -5.54 -5.51 9.33
CA ALA A 70 -4.58 -5.34 10.41
C ALA A 70 -4.28 -3.86 10.63
N LEU A 71 -4.07 -3.11 9.54
CA LEU A 71 -3.84 -1.68 9.61
C LEU A 71 -5.06 -0.93 10.16
N ARG A 72 -6.26 -1.27 9.68
CA ARG A 72 -7.52 -0.67 10.17
C ARG A 72 -7.68 -0.84 11.67
N ARG A 73 -7.36 -2.03 12.21
CA ARG A 73 -7.40 -2.29 13.65
C ARG A 73 -6.33 -1.50 14.41
N ALA A 74 -5.08 -1.54 13.94
CA ALA A 74 -3.99 -0.80 14.57
C ALA A 74 -4.30 0.72 14.68
N VAL A 75 -4.91 1.30 13.65
CA VAL A 75 -5.38 2.70 13.68
C VAL A 75 -6.56 2.89 14.63
N ALA A 76 -7.53 1.99 14.64
CA ALA A 76 -8.70 2.09 15.53
C ALA A 76 -8.36 1.92 17.02
N GLU A 77 -7.27 1.21 17.32
CA GLU A 77 -6.80 0.93 18.68
C GLU A 77 -5.67 1.87 19.13
N ASP A 78 -5.27 2.85 18.31
CA ASP A 78 -4.10 3.70 18.51
C ASP A 78 -2.83 2.89 18.84
N ASP A 79 -2.66 1.72 18.21
CA ASP A 79 -1.51 0.84 18.41
C ASP A 79 -0.29 1.35 17.61
N VAL A 80 0.32 2.41 18.16
CA VAL A 80 1.54 3.02 17.63
C VAL A 80 2.69 2.03 17.55
N ALA A 81 2.74 1.04 18.44
CA ALA A 81 3.81 0.04 18.45
C ALA A 81 3.76 -0.83 17.19
N VAL A 82 2.56 -1.28 16.79
CA VAL A 82 2.34 -2.03 15.55
C VAL A 82 2.69 -1.18 14.34
N LEU A 83 2.23 0.07 14.27
CA LEU A 83 2.51 0.98 13.14
C LEU A 83 4.02 1.25 12.96
N CYS A 84 4.76 1.33 14.07
CA CYS A 84 6.20 1.59 14.06
C CYS A 84 7.06 0.37 13.67
N LEU A 85 6.46 -0.79 13.40
CA LEU A 85 7.19 -1.93 12.81
C LEU A 85 7.60 -1.67 11.36
N VAL A 86 6.93 -0.71 10.70
CA VAL A 86 7.24 -0.33 9.32
C VAL A 86 8.43 0.65 9.30
N PRO A 87 9.53 0.32 8.59
CA PRO A 87 10.65 1.24 8.44
C PRO A 87 10.20 2.57 7.82
N GLY A 88 10.50 3.69 8.49
CA GLY A 88 10.11 5.03 8.06
C GLY A 88 8.84 5.58 8.71
N VAL A 89 8.10 4.78 9.48
CA VAL A 89 7.03 5.27 10.38
C VAL A 89 7.66 5.66 11.72
N GLY A 90 7.58 6.95 12.07
CA GLY A 90 8.15 7.49 13.31
C GLY A 90 7.15 7.48 14.48
N LYS A 91 7.67 7.40 15.71
CA LYS A 91 6.90 7.44 16.98
C LYS A 91 6.42 8.85 17.39
N LYS A 92 6.21 9.76 16.44
CA LYS A 92 5.89 11.16 16.79
C LYS A 92 4.48 11.29 17.37
#